data_AF-A8N276-F1
#
_entry.id   AF-A8N276-F1
#
_cell.length_a   1.000
_cell.length_b   1.000
_cell.length_c   1.000
_cell.angle_alpha   90.00
_cell.angle_beta   90.00
_cell.angle_gamma   90.00
#
_symmetry.space_group_name_H-M   'P 1'
#
loop_
_entity.id
_entity.type
_entity.pdbx_description
1 polymer ?
#
loop_
_entity_poly.entity_id
_entity_poly.type
_entity_poly.pdbx_seq_one_letter_code
_entity_poly.pdbx_strand_id
1 'polypeptide(L)'
;MPAIPNLASGSANPATSASALWAYIKPALDHIVKSPSNDPNGKAPAIDVVLYSGIHSACYNYFTAQSEAASVGASSRGKAPANGSDIYENLDRYFQEVCQEIALGVPDDDSTLVHYLIPAFNRFSAGAQSANRLLNYINRHYVKRAVDEDRGWLRLNDVLESVVKNITIEDTREKISTRLKEKRAEELKKWGYSEGDSGERLAYAEACSEAASGPDRIVPVVSLAHRRFRIEVFEPLLLAPKTKGTSKAKHRIPKAVSTAAPYRPKGRLARAVQAVMTADDIEESERLQLITRLGHALQTVGVRPDHALRKRIDKYIASPESRPQKRNGSESS
;
A
#
# COMPACT_ATOMS: atom_id res chain seq x y z
N MET A 1 -17.06 13.86 -21.72
CA MET A 1 -16.15 12.71 -21.53
C MET A 1 -15.30 12.60 -22.78
N PRO A 2 -13.97 12.82 -22.74
CA PRO A 2 -13.15 12.43 -23.88
C PRO A 2 -13.18 10.90 -23.98
N ALA A 3 -13.74 10.39 -25.08
CA ALA A 3 -13.74 8.98 -25.38
C ALA A 3 -12.29 8.54 -25.59
N ILE A 4 -11.87 7.47 -24.92
CA ILE A 4 -10.57 6.84 -25.22
C ILE A 4 -10.68 6.32 -26.66
N PRO A 5 -9.86 6.80 -27.61
CA PRO A 5 -9.87 6.27 -28.96
C PRO A 5 -9.56 4.78 -28.88
N ASN A 6 -10.38 3.98 -29.56
CA ASN A 6 -10.23 2.54 -29.62
C ASN A 6 -8.85 2.22 -30.24
N LEU A 7 -7.85 1.90 -29.41
CA LEU A 7 -6.46 1.62 -29.82
C LEU A 7 -6.32 0.30 -30.60
N ALA A 8 -7.44 -0.39 -30.89
CA ALA A 8 -7.49 -1.62 -31.68
C ALA A 8 -7.21 -1.42 -33.19
N SER A 9 -6.36 -0.48 -33.58
CA SER A 9 -5.93 -0.29 -34.99
C SER A 9 -4.48 -0.72 -35.28
N GLY A 10 -3.75 -1.25 -34.29
CA GLY A 10 -2.51 -1.97 -34.54
C GLY A 10 -2.79 -3.47 -34.71
N SER A 11 -2.46 -4.05 -35.87
CA SER A 11 -2.63 -5.47 -36.19
C SER A 11 -1.78 -6.45 -35.34
N ALA A 12 -1.09 -5.96 -34.30
CA ALA A 12 -0.22 -6.75 -33.45
C ALA A 12 -1.02 -7.33 -32.28
N ASN A 13 -1.04 -8.65 -32.16
CA ASN A 13 -1.65 -9.33 -31.01
C ASN A 13 -0.94 -8.89 -29.71
N PRO A 14 -1.63 -8.24 -28.75
CA PRO A 14 -1.02 -7.73 -27.53
C PRO A 14 -0.41 -8.83 -26.66
N ALA A 15 -0.84 -10.09 -26.80
CA ALA A 15 -0.34 -11.22 -26.03
C ALA A 15 1.02 -11.77 -26.52
N THR A 16 1.61 -11.20 -27.59
CA THR A 16 2.85 -11.72 -28.19
C THR A 16 4.11 -11.46 -27.37
N SER A 17 4.12 -10.42 -26.54
CA SER A 17 5.26 -10.09 -25.69
C SER A 17 4.83 -9.24 -24.50
N ALA A 18 5.68 -9.20 -23.46
CA ALA A 18 5.43 -8.35 -22.29
C ALA A 18 5.28 -6.87 -22.67
N SER A 19 6.10 -6.41 -23.61
CA SER A 19 6.10 -5.02 -24.09
C SER A 19 4.82 -4.67 -24.84
N ALA A 20 4.35 -5.56 -25.74
CA ALA A 20 3.12 -5.34 -26.48
C ALA A 20 1.90 -5.35 -25.54
N LEU A 21 1.86 -6.28 -24.59
CA LEU A 21 0.80 -6.37 -23.60
C LEU A 21 0.78 -5.13 -22.72
N TRP A 22 1.96 -4.68 -22.25
CA TRP A 22 2.08 -3.49 -21.43
C TRP A 22 1.61 -2.22 -22.17
N ALA A 23 2.03 -2.04 -23.43
CA ALA A 23 1.58 -0.93 -24.25
C ALA A 23 0.05 -0.89 -24.44
N TYR A 24 -0.59 -2.06 -24.47
CA TYR A 24 -2.05 -2.20 -24.55
C TYR A 24 -2.76 -1.89 -23.22
N ILE A 25 -2.19 -2.32 -22.09
CA ILE A 25 -2.78 -2.15 -20.75
C ILE A 25 -2.60 -0.73 -20.20
N LYS A 26 -1.41 -0.13 -20.39
CA LYS A 26 -1.01 1.13 -19.73
C LYS A 26 -2.03 2.27 -19.92
N PRO A 27 -2.59 2.53 -21.12
CA PRO A 27 -3.57 3.61 -21.29
C PRO A 27 -4.82 3.43 -20.44
N ALA A 28 -5.28 2.19 -20.24
CA ALA A 28 -6.41 1.91 -19.34
C ALA A 28 -6.02 2.14 -17.88
N LEU A 29 -4.79 1.79 -17.49
CA LEU A 29 -4.27 2.09 -16.15
C LEU A 29 -4.18 3.59 -15.90
N ASP A 30 -3.64 4.37 -16.85
CA ASP A 30 -3.59 5.83 -16.75
C ASP A 30 -4.98 6.42 -16.55
N HIS A 31 -5.97 5.92 -17.29
CA HIS A 31 -7.35 6.37 -17.13
C HIS A 31 -7.94 6.05 -15.76
N ILE A 32 -7.76 4.84 -15.22
CA ILE A 32 -8.37 4.46 -13.94
C ILE A 32 -7.62 4.99 -12.71
N VAL A 33 -6.30 5.18 -12.81
CA VAL A 33 -5.45 5.58 -11.68
C VAL A 33 -5.18 7.08 -11.66
N LYS A 34 -4.95 7.71 -12.82
CA LYS A 34 -4.51 9.12 -12.89
C LYS A 34 -5.64 10.09 -13.22
N SER A 35 -6.64 9.69 -14.01
CA SER A 35 -7.71 10.62 -14.40
C SER A 35 -8.50 11.12 -13.17
N PRO A 36 -8.91 12.40 -13.16
CA PRO A 36 -9.85 12.89 -12.18
C PRO A 36 -11.15 12.07 -12.21
N SER A 37 -11.66 11.72 -11.03
CA SER A 37 -12.99 11.15 -10.90
C SER A 37 -13.94 12.19 -10.31
N ASN A 38 -15.05 12.40 -10.99
CA ASN A 38 -16.16 13.22 -10.49
C ASN A 38 -17.18 12.37 -9.71
N ASP A 39 -16.90 11.10 -9.44
CA ASP A 39 -17.80 10.25 -8.67
C ASP A 39 -17.80 10.68 -7.19
N PRO A 40 -18.97 11.08 -6.64
CA PRO A 40 -19.07 11.57 -5.27
C PRO A 40 -18.77 10.49 -4.22
N ASN A 41 -18.79 9.20 -4.61
CA ASN A 41 -18.44 8.08 -3.73
C ASN A 41 -16.96 7.72 -3.81
N GLY A 42 -16.15 8.51 -4.53
CA GLY A 42 -14.71 8.31 -4.65
C GLY A 42 -14.33 7.08 -5.49
N LYS A 43 -15.22 6.63 -6.39
CA LYS A 43 -14.91 5.52 -7.30
C LYS A 43 -13.91 5.95 -8.37
N ALA A 44 -13.07 5.02 -8.81
CA ALA A 44 -12.20 5.24 -9.97
C ALA A 44 -13.03 5.43 -11.25
N PRO A 45 -12.51 6.16 -12.25
CA PRO A 45 -13.12 6.26 -13.57
C PRO A 45 -13.41 4.88 -14.17
N ALA A 46 -14.59 4.71 -14.76
CA ALA A 46 -14.94 3.48 -15.45
C ALA A 46 -14.17 3.36 -16.76
N ILE A 47 -13.82 2.13 -17.14
CA ILE A 47 -13.34 1.79 -18.48
C ILE A 47 -14.45 1.14 -19.28
N ASP A 48 -14.40 1.33 -20.59
CA ASP A 48 -15.31 0.69 -21.52
C ASP A 48 -15.26 -0.86 -21.41
N VAL A 49 -16.41 -1.51 -21.53
CA VAL A 49 -16.54 -2.97 -21.34
C VAL A 49 -15.77 -3.75 -22.40
N VAL A 50 -15.69 -3.23 -23.64
CA VAL A 50 -14.93 -3.86 -24.74
C VAL A 50 -13.43 -3.79 -24.42
N LEU A 51 -12.95 -2.63 -23.95
CA LEU A 51 -11.55 -2.48 -23.51
C LEU A 51 -11.23 -3.37 -22.31
N TYR A 52 -12.10 -3.42 -21.29
CA TYR A 52 -11.96 -4.29 -20.13
C TYR A 52 -11.80 -5.76 -20.56
N SER A 53 -12.73 -6.24 -21.38
CA SER A 53 -12.74 -7.62 -21.87
C SER A 53 -11.53 -7.92 -22.76
N GLY A 54 -11.14 -6.98 -23.61
CA GLY A 54 -9.95 -7.09 -24.44
C GLY A 54 -8.66 -7.22 -23.62
N ILE A 55 -8.50 -6.41 -22.56
CA ILE A 55 -7.36 -6.51 -21.65
C ILE A 55 -7.37 -7.85 -20.91
N HIS A 56 -8.52 -8.28 -20.42
CA HIS A 56 -8.63 -9.57 -19.74
C HIS A 56 -8.21 -10.74 -20.65
N SER A 57 -8.70 -10.77 -21.89
CA SER A 57 -8.34 -11.79 -22.88
C SER A 57 -6.86 -11.70 -23.29
N ALA A 58 -6.31 -10.50 -23.45
CA ALA A 58 -4.89 -10.32 -23.76
C ALA A 58 -3.98 -10.84 -22.63
N CYS A 59 -4.32 -10.54 -21.37
CA CYS A 59 -3.63 -11.10 -20.21
C CYS A 59 -3.72 -12.63 -20.20
N TYR A 60 -4.92 -13.19 -20.35
CA TYR A 60 -5.13 -14.64 -20.41
C TYR A 60 -4.22 -15.30 -21.47
N ASN A 61 -4.29 -14.82 -22.71
CA ASN A 61 -3.51 -15.37 -23.83
C ASN A 61 -2.00 -15.30 -23.58
N TYR A 62 -1.52 -14.19 -23.01
CA TYR A 62 -0.10 -14.01 -22.70
C TYR A 62 0.40 -15.05 -21.70
N PHE A 63 -0.33 -15.24 -20.59
CA PHE A 63 0.04 -16.21 -19.56
C PHE A 63 -0.11 -17.66 -20.04
N THR A 64 -1.11 -17.97 -20.87
CA THR A 64 -1.29 -19.29 -21.48
C THR A 64 -0.14 -19.61 -22.44
N ALA A 65 0.19 -18.68 -23.36
CA ALA A 65 1.28 -18.88 -24.32
C ALA A 65 2.65 -19.06 -23.63
N GLN A 66 2.92 -18.32 -22.54
CA GLN A 66 4.14 -18.53 -21.76
C GLN A 66 4.18 -19.88 -21.03
N SER A 67 3.02 -20.37 -20.59
CA SER A 67 2.93 -21.68 -19.93
C SER A 67 3.16 -22.82 -20.93
N GLU A 68 2.64 -22.70 -22.15
CA GLU A 68 2.89 -23.65 -23.25
C GLU A 68 4.34 -23.63 -23.72
N ALA A 69 4.96 -22.46 -23.85
CA ALA A 69 6.37 -22.36 -24.21
C ALA A 69 7.28 -23.01 -23.14
N ALA A 70 6.93 -22.87 -21.86
CA ALA A 70 7.68 -23.48 -20.76
C ALA A 70 7.54 -25.01 -20.72
N SER A 71 6.38 -25.58 -21.10
CA SER A 71 6.18 -27.03 -21.11
C SER A 71 6.91 -27.73 -22.26
N VAL A 72 7.05 -27.07 -23.41
CA VAL A 72 7.76 -27.60 -24.58
C VAL A 72 9.29 -27.48 -24.44
N GLY A 73 9.78 -26.48 -23.69
CA GLY A 73 11.21 -26.18 -23.51
C GLY A 73 11.95 -26.90 -22.37
N ALA A 74 11.27 -27.80 -21.62
CA ALA A 74 11.79 -28.42 -20.39
C ALA A 74 13.02 -29.33 -20.57
N SER A 75 13.52 -29.54 -21.79
CA SER A 75 14.73 -30.32 -22.10
C SER A 75 16.02 -29.48 -22.16
N SER A 76 15.94 -28.14 -22.07
CA SER A 76 17.14 -27.28 -22.04
C SER A 76 17.34 -26.65 -20.66
N ARG A 77 18.51 -26.88 -20.04
CA ARG A 77 18.92 -26.37 -18.72
C ARG A 77 19.16 -24.85 -18.68
N GLY A 78 18.43 -24.06 -19.46
CA GLY A 78 18.43 -22.60 -19.38
C GLY A 78 17.28 -22.13 -18.48
N LYS A 79 17.55 -21.23 -17.52
CA LYS A 79 16.52 -20.54 -16.74
C LYS A 79 15.50 -19.91 -17.71
N ALA A 80 14.34 -20.56 -17.90
CA ALA A 80 13.23 -19.95 -18.61
C ALA A 80 12.85 -18.64 -17.88
N PRO A 81 12.64 -17.52 -18.60
CA PRO A 81 12.25 -16.27 -17.97
C PRO A 81 10.98 -16.49 -17.17
N ALA A 82 10.97 -16.02 -15.92
CA ALA A 82 9.91 -16.32 -14.97
C ALA A 82 8.55 -15.82 -15.50
N ASN A 83 7.69 -16.76 -15.89
CA ASN A 83 6.40 -16.48 -16.53
C ASN A 83 5.62 -15.38 -15.79
N GLY A 84 5.40 -14.23 -16.45
CA GLY A 84 4.64 -13.09 -15.90
C GLY A 84 5.40 -12.12 -14.99
N SER A 85 6.68 -12.34 -14.67
CA SER A 85 7.47 -11.41 -13.84
C SER A 85 7.63 -10.03 -14.47
N ASP A 86 7.87 -9.97 -15.79
CA ASP A 86 8.04 -8.71 -16.53
C ASP A 86 6.83 -7.76 -16.39
N ILE A 87 5.61 -8.30 -16.45
CA ILE A 87 4.40 -7.49 -16.31
C ILE A 87 4.25 -7.00 -14.86
N TYR A 88 4.60 -7.83 -13.88
CA TYR A 88 4.58 -7.43 -12.48
C TYR A 88 5.60 -6.30 -12.20
N GLU A 89 6.80 -6.39 -12.77
CA GLU A 89 7.83 -5.35 -12.67
C GLU A 89 7.41 -4.05 -13.36
N ASN A 90 6.75 -4.14 -14.52
CA ASN A 90 6.16 -2.97 -15.18
C ASN A 90 5.07 -2.32 -14.32
N LEU A 91 4.22 -3.10 -13.63
CA LEU A 91 3.24 -2.56 -12.69
C LEU A 91 3.88 -1.90 -11.48
N ASP A 92 4.94 -2.50 -10.94
CA ASP A 92 5.67 -1.94 -9.81
C ASP A 92 6.31 -0.59 -10.17
N ARG A 93 6.96 -0.50 -11.33
CA ARG A 93 7.50 0.76 -11.88
C ARG A 93 6.38 1.77 -12.15
N TYR A 94 5.27 1.33 -12.71
CA TYR A 94 4.12 2.19 -12.98
C TYR A 94 3.56 2.84 -11.70
N PHE A 95 3.29 2.05 -10.66
CA PHE A 95 2.79 2.59 -9.40
C PHE A 95 3.83 3.48 -8.72
N GLN A 96 5.13 3.17 -8.85
CA GLN A 96 6.19 4.06 -8.41
C GLN A 96 6.10 5.43 -9.12
N GLU A 97 6.05 5.47 -10.44
CA GLU A 97 5.93 6.72 -11.23
C GLU A 97 4.68 7.53 -10.83
N VAL A 98 3.52 6.88 -10.71
CA VAL A 98 2.29 7.52 -10.26
C VAL A 98 2.45 8.13 -8.86
N CYS A 99 3.05 7.39 -7.92
CA CYS A 99 3.22 7.88 -6.56
C CYS A 99 4.25 9.01 -6.47
N GLN A 100 5.27 9.01 -7.34
CA GLN A 100 6.22 10.12 -7.46
C GLN A 100 5.54 11.39 -8.00
N GLU A 101 4.65 11.27 -8.99
CA GLU A 101 3.82 12.40 -9.45
C GLU A 101 2.96 12.96 -8.30
N ILE A 102 2.35 12.09 -7.47
CA ILE A 102 1.60 12.51 -6.28
C ILE A 102 2.52 13.19 -5.26
N ALA A 103 3.72 12.65 -5.03
CA ALA A 103 4.68 13.22 -4.09
C ALA A 103 5.16 14.62 -4.54
N LEU A 104 5.31 14.86 -5.84
CA LEU A 104 5.64 16.18 -6.40
C LEU A 104 4.52 17.20 -6.21
N GLY A 105 3.26 16.76 -6.12
CA GLY A 105 2.11 17.63 -5.85
C GLY A 105 1.88 17.95 -4.38
N VAL A 106 2.66 17.38 -3.47
CA VAL A 106 2.56 17.64 -2.03
C VAL A 106 2.84 19.12 -1.78
N PRO A 107 1.94 19.88 -1.11
CA PRO A 107 2.17 21.30 -0.82
C PRO A 107 3.41 21.48 0.06
N ASP A 108 4.02 22.67 0.09
CA ASP A 108 5.15 22.96 1.00
C ASP A 108 4.69 23.29 2.43
N ASP A 109 3.47 23.80 2.57
CA ASP A 109 2.88 24.13 3.86
C ASP A 109 2.35 22.88 4.58
N ASP A 110 2.61 22.80 5.88
CA ASP A 110 2.17 21.68 6.73
C ASP A 110 0.67 21.77 7.04
N SER A 111 0.06 22.96 7.01
CA SER A 111 -1.36 23.15 7.35
C SER A 111 -2.31 22.50 6.32
N THR A 112 -1.94 22.53 5.04
CA THR A 112 -2.73 21.99 3.93
C THR A 112 -2.37 20.54 3.59
N LEU A 113 -1.31 20.01 4.18
CA LEU A 113 -0.76 18.69 3.86
C LEU A 113 -1.77 17.55 4.06
N VAL A 114 -2.50 17.54 5.18
CA VAL A 114 -3.50 16.49 5.47
C VAL A 114 -4.69 16.58 4.51
N HIS A 115 -5.15 17.80 4.21
CA HIS A 115 -6.23 18.06 3.25
C HIS A 115 -5.85 17.64 1.83
N TYR A 116 -4.57 17.69 1.47
CA TYR A 116 -4.07 17.17 0.20
C TYR A 116 -3.95 15.63 0.18
N LEU A 117 -3.33 15.05 1.20
CA LEU A 117 -2.98 13.63 1.22
C LEU A 117 -4.20 12.71 1.23
N ILE A 118 -5.27 13.08 1.94
CA ILE A 118 -6.46 12.22 2.06
C ILE A 118 -7.16 12.04 0.70
N PRO A 119 -7.54 13.10 -0.04
CA PRO A 119 -8.09 12.94 -1.39
C PRO A 119 -7.13 12.26 -2.36
N ALA A 120 -5.84 12.59 -2.32
CA ALA A 120 -4.82 11.97 -3.17
C ALA A 120 -4.74 10.45 -2.94
N PHE A 121 -4.66 10.03 -1.68
CA PHE A 121 -4.67 8.62 -1.30
C PHE A 121 -5.97 7.93 -1.71
N ASN A 122 -7.14 8.52 -1.45
CA ASN A 122 -8.42 7.89 -1.76
C ASN A 122 -8.58 7.66 -3.27
N ARG A 123 -8.21 8.64 -4.10
CA ARG A 123 -8.24 8.52 -5.57
C ARG A 123 -7.29 7.42 -6.03
N PHE A 124 -6.04 7.45 -5.56
CA PHE A 124 -5.04 6.45 -5.90
C PHE A 124 -5.48 5.04 -5.48
N SER A 125 -5.98 4.89 -4.24
CA SER A 125 -6.44 3.62 -3.70
C SER A 125 -7.64 3.06 -4.47
N ALA A 126 -8.61 3.89 -4.83
CA ALA A 126 -9.72 3.49 -5.68
C ALA A 126 -9.26 3.03 -7.06
N GLY A 127 -8.32 3.76 -7.67
CA GLY A 127 -7.69 3.40 -8.94
C GLY A 127 -6.94 2.06 -8.85
N ALA A 128 -6.14 1.86 -7.80
CA ALA A 128 -5.43 0.61 -7.53
C ALA A 128 -6.39 -0.58 -7.36
N GLN A 129 -7.53 -0.39 -6.69
CA GLN A 129 -8.57 -1.42 -6.57
C GLN A 129 -9.20 -1.78 -7.93
N SER A 130 -9.44 -0.79 -8.79
CA SER A 130 -9.89 -1.03 -10.17
C SER A 130 -8.84 -1.75 -11.01
N ALA A 131 -7.56 -1.35 -10.91
CA ALA A 131 -6.45 -2.01 -11.58
C ALA A 131 -6.31 -3.47 -11.13
N ASN A 132 -6.45 -3.73 -9.84
CA ASN A 132 -6.41 -5.07 -9.27
C ASN A 132 -7.53 -5.99 -9.82
N ARG A 133 -8.75 -5.45 -10.02
CA ARG A 133 -9.85 -6.20 -10.66
C ARG A 133 -9.55 -6.49 -12.12
N LEU A 134 -9.13 -5.47 -12.88
CA LEU A 134 -8.78 -5.59 -14.30
C LEU A 134 -7.67 -6.62 -14.53
N LEU A 135 -6.67 -6.64 -13.65
CA LEU A 135 -5.45 -7.44 -13.77
C LEU A 135 -5.41 -8.63 -12.81
N ASN A 136 -6.58 -9.09 -12.35
CA ASN A 136 -6.67 -10.20 -11.38
C ASN A 136 -6.03 -11.50 -11.88
N TYR A 137 -5.86 -11.64 -13.21
CA TYR A 137 -5.15 -12.77 -13.79
C TYR A 137 -3.68 -12.83 -13.33
N ILE A 138 -3.02 -11.68 -13.14
CA ILE A 138 -1.66 -11.60 -12.61
C ILE A 138 -1.61 -12.15 -11.18
N ASN A 139 -2.60 -11.79 -10.34
CA ASN A 139 -2.68 -12.33 -8.98
C ASN A 139 -2.81 -13.85 -8.99
N ARG A 140 -3.68 -14.39 -9.85
CA ARG A 140 -3.98 -15.82 -9.92
C ARG A 140 -2.82 -16.67 -10.45
N HIS A 141 -2.06 -16.17 -11.42
CA HIS A 141 -1.08 -16.98 -12.15
C HIS A 141 0.38 -16.64 -11.83
N TYR A 142 0.68 -15.36 -11.57
CA TYR A 142 2.04 -14.96 -11.17
C TYR A 142 2.18 -14.85 -9.66
N VAL A 143 1.37 -14.00 -9.00
CA VAL A 143 1.54 -13.72 -7.56
C VAL A 143 1.35 -14.99 -6.73
N LYS A 144 0.28 -15.75 -6.98
CA LYS A 144 0.03 -17.03 -6.30
C LYS A 144 1.23 -17.97 -6.43
N ARG A 145 1.73 -18.16 -7.65
CA ARG A 145 2.89 -19.03 -7.92
C ARG A 145 4.14 -18.52 -7.20
N ALA A 146 4.41 -17.22 -7.25
CA ALA A 146 5.56 -16.63 -6.56
C ALA A 146 5.47 -16.79 -5.03
N VAL A 147 4.27 -16.69 -4.45
CA VAL A 147 4.03 -16.97 -3.03
C VAL A 147 4.27 -18.43 -2.71
N ASP A 148 3.79 -19.35 -3.56
CA ASP A 148 4.05 -20.80 -3.42
C ASP A 148 5.55 -21.13 -3.55
N GLU A 149 6.30 -20.34 -4.31
CA GLU A 149 7.77 -20.37 -4.47
C GLU A 149 8.53 -19.56 -3.39
N ASP A 150 7.90 -19.26 -2.25
CA ASP A 150 8.48 -18.56 -1.10
C ASP A 150 8.96 -17.11 -1.37
N ARG A 151 8.33 -16.42 -2.33
CA ARG A 151 8.62 -15.00 -2.63
C ARG A 151 7.57 -14.04 -2.08
N GLY A 152 6.60 -14.54 -1.31
CA GLY A 152 5.51 -13.77 -0.71
C GLY A 152 5.95 -12.73 0.32
N TRP A 153 4.98 -12.05 0.92
CA TRP A 153 5.23 -11.06 1.99
C TRP A 153 5.83 -11.68 3.26
N LEU A 154 5.46 -12.91 3.57
CA LEU A 154 6.00 -13.73 4.65
C LEU A 154 6.73 -14.93 4.04
N ARG A 155 8.05 -14.98 4.17
CA ARG A 155 8.85 -16.09 3.66
C ARG A 155 9.13 -17.13 4.74
N LEU A 156 9.37 -18.36 4.33
CA LEU A 156 9.85 -19.44 5.19
C LEU A 156 11.15 -19.04 5.87
N ASN A 157 12.07 -18.40 5.14
CA ASN A 157 13.32 -17.90 5.72
C ASN A 157 13.09 -16.89 6.86
N ASP A 158 12.07 -16.03 6.77
CA ASP A 158 11.76 -15.06 7.84
C ASP A 158 11.31 -15.78 9.13
N VAL A 159 10.62 -16.91 8.96
CA VAL A 159 10.19 -17.76 10.06
C VAL A 159 11.38 -18.55 10.60
N LEU A 160 12.17 -19.18 9.73
CA LEU A 160 13.31 -20.00 10.13
C LEU A 160 14.37 -19.16 10.84
N GLU A 161 14.72 -17.96 10.35
CA GLU A 161 15.67 -17.03 11.01
C GLU A 161 15.25 -16.69 12.44
N SER A 162 13.95 -16.52 12.69
CA SER A 162 13.43 -16.27 14.04
C SER A 162 13.46 -17.49 14.97
N VAL A 163 13.64 -18.70 14.41
CA VAL A 163 13.58 -20.00 15.11
C VAL A 163 14.90 -20.80 14.98
N VAL A 164 15.98 -20.25 14.39
CA VAL A 164 17.29 -20.94 14.20
C VAL A 164 17.85 -21.52 15.50
N LYS A 165 17.41 -21.03 16.66
CA LYS A 165 17.82 -21.58 17.96
C LYS A 165 17.12 -22.91 18.35
N ASN A 166 16.06 -23.34 17.66
CA ASN A 166 15.18 -24.44 18.07
C ASN A 166 14.84 -25.47 16.97
N ILE A 167 15.36 -25.33 15.74
CA ILE A 167 15.07 -26.30 14.66
C ILE A 167 16.07 -27.45 14.72
N THR A 168 15.57 -28.67 14.89
CA THR A 168 16.35 -29.90 14.69
C THR A 168 16.14 -30.40 13.27
N ILE A 169 17.08 -31.21 12.78
CA ILE A 169 17.06 -31.83 11.43
C ILE A 169 15.82 -32.74 11.22
N GLU A 170 15.08 -33.02 12.30
CA GLU A 170 13.94 -33.94 12.36
C GLU A 170 12.57 -33.25 12.22
N ASP A 171 12.50 -31.93 12.03
CA ASP A 171 11.22 -31.23 11.92
C ASP A 171 10.48 -31.62 10.62
N THR A 172 9.32 -32.24 10.78
CA THR A 172 8.47 -32.68 9.67
C THR A 172 7.85 -31.50 8.92
N ARG A 173 7.48 -31.70 7.65
CA ARG A 173 6.77 -30.71 6.81
C ARG A 173 5.51 -30.15 7.50
N GLU A 174 4.83 -30.97 8.30
CA GLU A 174 3.66 -30.57 9.08
C GLU A 174 4.00 -29.59 10.20
N LYS A 175 5.08 -29.84 10.96
CA LYS A 175 5.56 -28.90 12.00
C LYS A 175 5.95 -27.55 11.40
N ILE A 176 6.61 -27.55 10.25
CA ILE A 176 6.97 -26.33 9.52
C ILE A 176 5.71 -25.55 9.10
N SER A 177 4.70 -26.25 8.56
CA SER A 177 3.42 -25.64 8.18
C SER A 177 2.67 -25.04 9.37
N THR A 178 2.63 -25.73 10.50
CA THR A 178 2.00 -25.22 11.73
C THR A 178 2.72 -23.97 12.25
N ARG A 179 4.05 -23.98 12.32
CA ARG A 179 4.84 -22.80 12.74
C ARG A 179 4.67 -21.62 11.79
N LEU A 180 4.58 -21.86 10.49
CA LEU A 180 4.27 -20.81 9.50
C LEU A 180 2.89 -20.19 9.76
N LYS A 181 1.87 -20.99 10.07
CA LYS A 181 0.53 -20.51 10.41
C LYS A 181 0.54 -19.68 11.70
N GLU A 182 1.23 -20.16 12.73
CA GLU A 182 1.39 -19.43 13.99
C GLU A 182 2.08 -18.09 13.75
N LYS A 183 3.18 -18.08 12.99
CA LYS A 183 3.91 -16.86 12.69
C LYS A 183 3.09 -15.87 11.87
N ARG A 184 2.35 -16.36 10.88
CA ARG A 184 1.38 -15.56 10.12
C ARG A 184 0.36 -14.93 11.06
N ALA A 185 -0.22 -15.71 11.98
CA ALA A 185 -1.18 -15.19 12.95
C ALA A 185 -0.57 -14.13 13.89
N GLU A 186 0.68 -14.30 14.34
CA GLU A 186 1.41 -13.29 15.12
C GLU A 186 1.62 -11.98 14.35
N GLU A 187 2.02 -12.07 13.08
CA GLU A 187 2.19 -10.87 12.25
C GLU A 187 0.84 -10.18 12.01
N LEU A 188 -0.21 -10.93 11.73
CA LEU A 188 -1.56 -10.39 11.52
C LEU A 188 -2.16 -9.76 12.78
N LYS A 189 -1.83 -10.28 13.98
CA LYS A 189 -2.21 -9.65 15.26
C LYS A 189 -1.72 -8.22 15.38
N LYS A 190 -0.55 -7.90 14.82
CA LYS A 190 -0.05 -6.51 14.78
C LYS A 190 -0.99 -5.61 14.00
N TRP A 191 -1.71 -6.13 13.01
CA TRP A 191 -2.66 -5.38 12.19
C TRP A 191 -4.09 -5.39 12.76
N GLY A 192 -4.25 -5.89 13.99
CA GLY A 192 -5.53 -5.92 14.69
C GLY A 192 -6.45 -7.06 14.25
N TYR A 193 -5.88 -8.16 13.73
CA TYR A 193 -6.59 -9.42 13.53
C TYR A 193 -6.48 -10.29 14.79
N SER A 194 -7.59 -10.91 15.19
CA SER A 194 -7.66 -11.92 16.25
C SER A 194 -8.20 -13.22 15.70
N GLU A 195 -7.83 -14.34 16.33
CA GLU A 195 -8.38 -15.64 15.96
C GLU A 195 -9.90 -15.65 16.18
N GLY A 196 -10.65 -16.05 15.15
CA GLY A 196 -12.11 -15.98 15.13
C GLY A 196 -12.70 -14.70 14.51
N ASP A 197 -11.88 -13.72 14.13
CA ASP A 197 -12.35 -12.55 13.36
C ASP A 197 -12.90 -12.96 11.98
N SER A 198 -13.71 -12.08 11.38
CA SER A 198 -14.31 -12.30 10.06
C SER A 198 -13.24 -12.47 8.95
N GLY A 199 -13.62 -13.16 7.88
CA GLY A 199 -12.75 -13.30 6.70
C GLY A 199 -12.35 -11.96 6.08
N GLU A 200 -13.22 -10.95 6.15
CA GLU A 200 -12.91 -9.58 5.71
C GLU A 200 -11.81 -8.93 6.56
N ARG A 201 -11.85 -9.14 7.88
CA ARG A 201 -10.84 -8.61 8.80
C ARG A 201 -9.49 -9.29 8.58
N LEU A 202 -9.49 -10.60 8.33
CA LEU A 202 -8.29 -11.34 7.92
C LEU A 202 -7.71 -10.77 6.61
N ALA A 203 -8.53 -10.64 5.57
CA ALA A 203 -8.10 -10.11 4.27
C ALA A 203 -7.55 -8.69 4.39
N TYR A 204 -8.16 -7.83 5.22
CA TYR A 204 -7.68 -6.48 5.48
C TYR A 204 -6.31 -6.48 6.21
N ALA A 205 -6.15 -7.31 7.24
CA ALA A 205 -4.87 -7.42 7.96
C ALA A 205 -3.75 -7.97 7.05
N GLU A 206 -4.07 -8.90 6.15
CA GLU A 206 -3.16 -9.43 5.15
C GLU A 206 -2.75 -8.35 4.15
N ALA A 207 -3.70 -7.61 3.58
CA ALA A 207 -3.41 -6.51 2.65
C ALA A 207 -2.51 -5.44 3.30
N CYS A 208 -2.75 -5.10 4.57
CA CYS A 208 -1.88 -4.17 5.29
C CYS A 208 -0.47 -4.74 5.52
N SER A 209 -0.35 -6.04 5.84
CA SER A 209 0.93 -6.73 6.02
C SER A 209 1.73 -6.82 4.73
N GLU A 210 1.05 -7.10 3.63
CA GLU A 210 1.60 -7.13 2.27
C GLU A 210 2.09 -5.75 1.85
N ALA A 211 1.28 -4.70 2.02
CA ALA A 211 1.70 -3.33 1.78
C ALA A 211 2.87 -2.92 2.69
N ALA A 212 2.93 -3.49 3.90
CA ALA A 212 4.01 -3.27 4.84
C ALA A 212 5.33 -3.97 4.47
N SER A 213 5.32 -4.91 3.54
CA SER A 213 6.51 -5.69 3.17
C SER A 213 7.56 -4.88 2.39
N GLY A 214 8.76 -5.44 2.26
CA GLY A 214 9.84 -4.85 1.46
C GLY A 214 9.58 -4.95 -0.05
N PRO A 215 10.23 -4.11 -0.88
CA PRO A 215 10.04 -4.12 -2.34
C PRO A 215 10.48 -5.43 -3.01
N ASP A 216 11.32 -6.21 -2.35
CA ASP A 216 11.79 -7.52 -2.82
C ASP A 216 10.74 -8.63 -2.66
N ARG A 217 9.62 -8.36 -1.97
CA ARG A 217 8.50 -9.29 -1.81
C ARG A 217 7.51 -9.19 -2.96
N ILE A 218 6.90 -10.32 -3.31
CA ILE A 218 5.80 -10.41 -4.28
C ILE A 218 4.48 -10.42 -3.50
N VAL A 219 3.62 -9.46 -3.82
CA VAL A 219 2.32 -9.22 -3.19
C VAL A 219 1.24 -8.98 -4.23
N PRO A 220 -0.06 -9.14 -3.90
CA PRO A 220 -1.17 -8.79 -4.78
C PRO A 220 -1.07 -7.37 -5.34
N VAL A 221 -1.62 -7.16 -6.54
CA VAL A 221 -1.52 -5.89 -7.28
C VAL A 221 -2.00 -4.68 -6.48
N VAL A 222 -3.07 -4.81 -5.69
CA VAL A 222 -3.53 -3.70 -4.83
C VAL A 222 -2.52 -3.38 -3.73
N SER A 223 -2.00 -4.39 -3.04
CA SER A 223 -1.02 -4.25 -1.95
C SER A 223 0.31 -3.70 -2.48
N LEU A 224 0.69 -4.05 -3.71
CA LEU A 224 1.83 -3.49 -4.45
C LEU A 224 1.68 -1.98 -4.63
N ALA A 225 0.51 -1.53 -5.09
CA ALA A 225 0.23 -0.10 -5.26
C ALA A 225 0.29 0.65 -3.93
N HIS A 226 -0.35 0.11 -2.89
CA HIS A 226 -0.34 0.69 -1.55
C HIS A 226 1.07 0.73 -0.94
N ARG A 227 1.90 -0.30 -1.16
CA ARG A 227 3.32 -0.31 -0.80
C ARG A 227 4.09 0.83 -1.49
N ARG A 228 3.83 1.08 -2.77
CA ARG A 228 4.47 2.20 -3.50
C ARG A 228 4.02 3.55 -2.98
N PHE A 229 2.75 3.71 -2.63
CA PHE A 229 2.27 4.94 -1.99
C PHE A 229 2.97 5.16 -0.64
N ARG A 230 3.18 4.10 0.16
CA ARG A 230 3.94 4.19 1.40
C ARG A 230 5.36 4.70 1.15
N ILE A 231 6.09 4.04 0.25
CA ILE A 231 7.52 4.29 0.02
C ILE A 231 7.75 5.67 -0.59
N GLU A 232 6.98 6.03 -1.62
CA GLU A 232 7.26 7.26 -2.39
C GLU A 232 6.59 8.49 -1.76
N VAL A 233 5.47 8.34 -1.04
CA VAL A 233 4.71 9.47 -0.48
C VAL A 233 4.85 9.56 1.04
N PHE A 234 4.48 8.50 1.78
CA PHE A 234 4.41 8.63 3.24
C PHE A 234 5.78 8.55 3.94
N GLU A 235 6.65 7.61 3.58
CA GLU A 235 7.96 7.45 4.23
C GLU A 235 8.79 8.74 4.23
N PRO A 236 8.95 9.48 3.10
CA PRO A 236 9.63 10.77 3.10
C PRO A 236 9.03 11.79 4.07
N LEU A 237 7.69 11.81 4.19
CA LEU A 237 6.98 12.73 5.08
C LEU A 237 7.03 12.30 6.56
N LEU A 238 7.25 11.01 6.83
CA LEU A 238 7.41 10.47 8.18
C LEU A 238 8.83 10.69 8.72
N LEU A 239 9.84 10.79 7.85
CA LEU A 239 11.23 11.03 8.24
C LEU A 239 11.40 12.40 8.92
N ALA A 240 12.10 12.40 10.05
CA ALA A 240 12.54 13.63 10.71
C ALA A 240 13.65 14.30 9.88
N PRO A 241 13.63 15.64 9.73
CA PRO A 241 14.74 16.37 9.15
C PRO A 241 16.04 16.03 9.87
N LYS A 242 17.04 15.52 9.15
CA LYS A 242 18.38 15.33 9.71
C LYS A 242 18.99 16.71 9.94
N THR A 243 19.09 17.14 11.19
CA THR A 243 19.90 18.31 11.53
C THR A 243 21.35 18.00 11.17
N LYS A 244 21.87 18.63 10.10
CA LYS A 244 23.31 18.62 9.79
C LYS A 244 24.04 19.41 10.86
N GLY A 245 24.30 18.79 12.00
CA GLY A 245 25.15 19.32 13.07
C GLY A 245 26.55 18.74 12.97
N THR A 246 27.50 19.56 12.52
CA THR A 246 28.94 19.34 12.69
C THR A 246 29.26 19.19 14.18
N SER A 247 29.56 17.97 14.61
CA SER A 247 29.84 17.65 16.01
C SER A 247 31.28 18.00 16.40
N LYS A 248 31.62 19.28 16.59
CA LYS A 248 32.74 19.69 17.47
C LYS A 248 32.49 21.05 18.11
N ALA A 249 31.82 21.06 19.26
CA ALA A 249 32.04 22.05 20.29
C ALA A 249 31.70 21.43 21.67
N LYS A 250 32.74 20.98 22.37
CA LYS A 250 32.68 20.73 23.82
C LYS A 250 32.52 22.09 24.50
N HIS A 251 31.30 22.51 24.79
CA HIS A 251 31.08 23.43 25.90
C HIS A 251 29.85 22.98 26.68
N ARG A 252 30.06 22.75 27.98
CA ARG A 252 29.04 22.45 28.99
C ARG A 252 27.94 23.51 28.92
N ILE A 253 26.72 23.10 28.59
CA ILE A 253 25.51 23.88 28.82
C ILE A 253 25.03 23.60 30.26
N PRO A 254 24.63 24.61 31.06
CA PRO A 254 24.11 24.41 32.41
C PRO A 254 22.83 23.56 32.40
N LYS A 255 22.66 22.71 33.41
CA LYS A 255 21.43 21.92 33.63
C LYS A 255 20.25 22.88 33.87
N ALA A 256 19.44 23.10 32.84
CA ALA A 256 18.10 23.67 33.00
C ALA A 256 17.14 22.60 33.50
N VAL A 257 16.20 23.04 34.34
CA VAL A 257 15.26 22.23 35.10
C VAL A 257 14.33 21.43 34.17
N SER A 258 14.17 20.17 34.53
CA SER A 258 13.29 19.16 33.94
C SER A 258 11.82 19.59 33.94
N THR A 259 11.22 19.84 32.77
CA THR A 259 9.78 19.58 32.50
C THR A 259 9.39 19.47 31.02
N ALA A 260 10.23 19.82 30.03
CA ALA A 260 9.88 19.64 28.62
C ALA A 260 10.79 18.60 27.95
N ALA A 261 10.20 17.53 27.43
CA ALA A 261 10.92 16.53 26.65
C ALA A 261 11.69 17.21 25.50
N PRO A 262 12.95 16.81 25.22
CA PRO A 262 13.79 17.48 24.25
C PRO A 262 13.11 17.52 22.87
N TYR A 263 13.08 18.71 22.26
CA TYR A 263 12.51 19.01 20.96
C TYR A 263 13.20 18.19 19.86
N ARG A 264 12.81 16.93 19.69
CA ARG A 264 13.25 16.13 18.55
C ARG A 264 12.51 16.65 17.31
N PRO A 265 13.22 16.96 16.21
CA PRO A 265 12.56 17.39 14.99
C PRO A 265 11.58 16.31 14.55
N LYS A 266 10.29 16.62 14.53
CA LYS A 266 9.23 15.71 14.08
C LYS A 266 9.27 15.61 12.56
N GLY A 267 8.89 14.46 12.02
CA GLY A 267 8.63 14.33 10.58
C GLY A 267 7.55 15.28 10.13
N ARG A 268 7.58 15.67 8.86
CA ARG A 268 6.69 16.69 8.29
C ARG A 268 5.21 16.35 8.49
N LEU A 269 4.83 15.09 8.22
CA LEU A 269 3.46 14.62 8.44
C LEU A 269 3.06 14.69 9.92
N ALA A 270 3.98 14.42 10.85
CA ALA A 270 3.68 14.49 12.27
C ALA A 270 3.47 15.94 12.76
N ARG A 271 4.08 16.93 12.11
CA ARG A 271 3.79 18.36 12.35
C ARG A 271 2.45 18.76 11.74
N ALA A 272 2.15 18.34 10.53
CA ALA A 272 0.86 18.59 9.89
C ALA A 272 -0.31 18.00 10.70
N VAL A 273 -0.18 16.76 11.17
CA VAL A 273 -1.17 16.12 12.04
C VAL A 273 -1.33 16.86 13.37
N GLN A 274 -0.22 17.35 13.95
CA GLN A 274 -0.30 18.21 15.14
C GLN A 274 -1.08 19.49 14.85
N ALA A 275 -0.80 20.15 13.73
CA ALA A 275 -1.47 21.39 13.34
C ALA A 275 -2.98 21.15 13.22
N VAL A 276 -3.42 20.12 12.48
CA VAL A 276 -4.84 19.76 12.38
C VAL A 276 -5.47 19.47 13.74
N MET A 277 -4.77 18.73 14.63
CA MET A 277 -5.29 18.40 15.96
C MET A 277 -5.51 19.63 16.87
N THR A 278 -4.75 20.70 16.67
CA THR A 278 -4.77 21.91 17.53
C THR A 278 -5.27 23.17 16.84
N ALA A 279 -5.73 23.06 15.59
CA ALA A 279 -6.25 24.18 14.81
C ALA A 279 -7.59 24.63 15.38
N ASP A 280 -7.71 25.87 15.84
CA ASP A 280 -8.96 26.40 16.43
C ASP A 280 -10.01 26.75 15.36
N ASP A 281 -9.58 26.90 14.11
CA ASP A 281 -10.40 27.24 12.94
C ASP A 281 -11.03 26.02 12.24
N ILE A 282 -10.67 24.80 12.64
CA ILE A 282 -11.25 23.55 12.12
C ILE A 282 -12.30 23.01 13.09
N GLU A 283 -13.52 22.80 12.61
CA GLU A 283 -14.61 22.18 13.38
C GLU A 283 -14.17 20.80 13.94
N GLU A 284 -14.57 20.49 15.17
CA GLU A 284 -14.18 19.25 15.85
C GLU A 284 -14.57 18.00 15.05
N SER A 285 -15.74 18.01 14.41
CA SER A 285 -16.24 16.90 13.59
C SER A 285 -15.38 16.66 12.35
N GLU A 286 -15.01 17.74 11.64
CA GLU A 286 -14.12 17.69 10.48
C GLU A 286 -12.71 17.24 10.89
N ARG A 287 -12.20 17.76 12.01
CA ARG A 287 -10.90 17.38 12.57
C ARG A 287 -10.84 15.88 12.86
N LEU A 288 -11.84 15.33 13.54
CA LEU A 288 -11.92 13.89 13.81
C LEU A 288 -11.98 13.09 12.50
N GLN A 289 -12.74 13.56 11.51
CA GLN A 289 -12.86 12.90 10.22
C GLN A 289 -11.52 12.87 9.48
N LEU A 290 -10.79 13.98 9.42
CA LEU A 290 -9.48 14.07 8.77
C LEU A 290 -8.48 13.12 9.43
N ILE A 291 -8.38 13.16 10.77
CA ILE A 291 -7.46 12.31 11.53
C ILE A 291 -7.82 10.83 11.37
N THR A 292 -9.11 10.47 11.39
CA THR A 292 -9.57 9.09 11.19
C THR A 292 -9.22 8.59 9.79
N ARG A 293 -9.51 9.38 8.75
CA ARG A 293 -9.21 9.01 7.35
C ARG A 293 -7.71 8.89 7.10
N LEU A 294 -6.90 9.77 7.68
CA LEU A 294 -5.45 9.65 7.61
C LEU A 294 -4.93 8.41 8.34
N GLY A 295 -5.48 8.10 9.52
CA GLY A 295 -5.15 6.88 10.26
C GLY A 295 -5.44 5.62 9.44
N HIS A 296 -6.60 5.58 8.78
CA HIS A 296 -6.96 4.50 7.86
C HIS A 296 -6.02 4.42 6.66
N ALA A 297 -5.66 5.55 6.06
CA ALA A 297 -4.71 5.59 4.94
C ALA A 297 -3.33 5.04 5.33
N LEU A 298 -2.78 5.49 6.46
CA LEU A 298 -1.51 5.01 7.01
C LEU A 298 -1.55 3.51 7.31
N GLN A 299 -2.66 3.01 7.86
CA GLN A 299 -2.84 1.57 8.06
C GLN A 299 -2.84 0.81 6.74
N THR A 300 -3.66 1.25 5.78
CA THR A 300 -3.86 0.59 4.48
C THR A 300 -2.56 0.47 3.70
N VAL A 301 -1.72 1.50 3.72
CA VAL A 301 -0.41 1.49 3.04
C VAL A 301 0.67 0.73 3.82
N GLY A 302 0.34 0.12 4.95
CA GLY A 302 1.29 -0.68 5.72
C GLY A 302 2.24 0.12 6.61
N VAL A 303 1.84 1.30 7.10
CA VAL A 303 2.55 1.98 8.20
C VAL A 303 2.25 1.23 9.50
N ARG A 304 3.29 0.72 10.14
CA ARG A 304 3.14 -0.17 11.29
C ARG A 304 2.45 0.52 12.47
N PRO A 305 1.62 -0.21 13.25
CA PRO A 305 0.90 0.36 14.41
C PRO A 305 1.82 0.80 15.55
N ASP A 306 3.04 0.27 15.62
CA ASP A 306 4.03 0.69 16.61
C ASP A 306 4.65 2.07 16.29
N HIS A 307 4.46 2.57 15.07
CA HIS A 307 4.96 3.87 14.62
C HIS A 307 4.39 5.02 15.47
N ALA A 308 5.26 5.94 15.91
CA ALA A 308 4.91 6.99 16.86
C ALA A 308 3.74 7.88 16.41
N LEU A 309 3.68 8.23 15.12
CA LEU A 309 2.55 8.99 14.56
C LEU A 309 1.24 8.19 14.61
N ARG A 310 1.29 6.88 14.35
CA ARG A 310 0.09 6.03 14.30
C ARG A 310 -0.49 5.87 15.70
N LYS A 311 0.34 5.55 16.70
CA LYS A 311 -0.05 5.56 18.13
C LYS A 311 -0.70 6.86 18.56
N ARG A 312 -0.18 7.99 18.09
CA ARG A 312 -0.71 9.32 18.42
C ARG A 312 -2.10 9.53 17.81
N ILE A 313 -2.29 9.17 16.54
CA ILE A 313 -3.58 9.23 15.86
C ILE A 313 -4.58 8.31 16.57
N ASP A 314 -4.20 7.08 16.87
CA ASP A 314 -5.06 6.10 17.55
C ASP A 314 -5.47 6.59 18.94
N LYS A 315 -4.53 7.17 19.71
CA LYS A 315 -4.82 7.80 21.01
C LYS A 315 -5.80 8.96 20.88
N TYR A 316 -5.66 9.79 19.85
CA TYR A 316 -6.57 10.91 19.61
C TYR A 316 -7.98 10.42 19.30
N ILE A 317 -8.12 9.44 18.39
CA ILE A 317 -9.42 8.85 18.00
C ILE A 317 -10.10 8.14 19.19
N ALA A 318 -9.33 7.52 20.08
CA ALA A 318 -9.85 6.86 21.27
C ALA A 318 -10.26 7.84 22.39
N SER A 319 -9.88 9.12 22.30
CA SER A 319 -10.16 10.10 23.35
C SER A 319 -11.68 10.39 23.45
N PRO A 320 -12.27 10.42 24.65
CA PRO A 320 -13.67 10.81 24.82
C PRO A 320 -13.91 12.28 24.45
N GLU A 321 -12.89 13.13 24.58
CA GLU A 321 -12.92 14.57 24.25
C GLU A 321 -12.98 14.86 22.75
N SER A 322 -12.76 13.87 21.89
CA SER A 322 -12.87 14.02 20.44
C SER A 322 -14.19 13.50 19.89
N ARG A 323 -15.13 13.09 20.75
CA ARG A 323 -16.46 12.63 20.31
C ARG A 323 -17.39 13.85 20.27
N PRO A 324 -18.09 14.09 19.14
CA PRO A 324 -19.00 15.22 19.05
C PRO A 324 -20.02 15.14 20.19
N GLN A 325 -20.07 16.18 21.02
CA GLN A 325 -21.09 16.30 22.06
C GLN A 325 -22.46 16.21 21.37
N LYS A 326 -23.24 15.18 21.70
CA LYS A 326 -24.66 15.15 21.32
C LYS A 326 -25.29 16.42 21.89
N ARG A 327 -25.66 17.37 21.02
CA ARG A 327 -26.56 18.47 21.39
C ARG A 327 -27.83 17.82 21.91
N ASN A 328 -27.99 17.78 23.23
CA ASN A 328 -29.27 17.48 23.85
C ASN A 328 -30.22 18.61 23.45
N GLY A 329 -31.07 18.33 22.46
CA GLY A 329 -32.20 19.19 22.12
C GLY A 329 -33.15 19.17 23.31
N SER A 330 -33.06 20.19 24.16
CA SER A 330 -34.15 20.59 25.03
C SER A 330 -35.17 21.33 24.17
N GLU A 331 -36.02 20.60 23.46
CA GLU A 331 -37.33 21.11 23.06
C GLU A 331 -38.24 21.05 24.28
N SER A 332 -38.33 22.19 24.96
CA SER A 332 -39.41 22.51 25.88
C SER A 332 -40.16 23.68 25.27
N SER A 333 -41.28 23.38 24.62
CA SER A 333 -42.45 24.25 24.45
C SER A 333 -43.64 23.35 24.11
#